data_AF-A0A920P3D0-F1
#
_entry.id   AF-A0A920P3D0-F1
#
_cell.length_a   1.000
_cell.length_b   1.000
_cell.length_c   1.000
_cell.angle_alpha   90.00
_cell.angle_beta   90.00
_cell.angle_gamma   90.00
#
_symmetry.space_group_name_H-M   'P 1'
#
loop_
_entity.id
_entity.type
_entity.pdbx_description
1 polymer ?
#
loop_
_entity_poly.entity_id
_entity_poly.type
_entity_poly.pdbx_seq_one_letter_code
_entity_poly.pdbx_strand_id
1 'polypeptide(L)'
;MHDPVLAQIVLTPGSIEVLRGSDVQVTVQAPGRQSVTLGWQAAGDIPRSEILDLLEGRAIYVFRSVGTTIDYQVHAEDGGESEPYRITPIDPLFISELVLALLTLLILDLLQMNTAEILLLFVSQ
;
A
#
# COMPACT_ATOMS: atom_id res chain seq x y z
N MET A 1 -35.66 10.46 18.34
CA MET A 1 -35.35 9.69 17.12
C MET A 1 -33.84 9.78 16.97
N HIS A 2 -33.11 8.75 17.38
CA HIS A 2 -31.65 8.72 17.25
C HIS A 2 -31.39 8.14 15.87
N ASP A 3 -31.00 8.97 14.90
CA ASP A 3 -30.49 8.46 13.64
C ASP A 3 -29.25 7.62 13.98
N PRO A 4 -29.21 6.31 13.65
CA PRO A 4 -28.02 5.53 13.91
C PRO A 4 -26.92 6.07 12.98
N VAL A 5 -25.93 6.76 13.55
CA VAL A 5 -24.70 7.11 12.84
C VAL A 5 -24.06 5.78 12.43
N LEU A 6 -24.10 5.49 11.13
CA LEU A 6 -23.49 4.29 10.58
C LEU A 6 -21.98 4.32 10.82
N ALA A 7 -21.41 3.14 11.06
CA ALA A 7 -19.97 3.01 11.35
C ALA A 7 -19.12 3.59 10.20
N GLN A 8 -17.93 4.07 10.54
CA GLN A 8 -17.00 4.63 9.56
C GLN A 8 -16.60 3.59 8.50
N ILE A 9 -16.39 4.05 7.27
CA ILE A 9 -15.84 3.24 6.18
C ILE A 9 -14.32 3.13 6.38
N VAL A 10 -13.81 1.91 6.43
CA VAL A 10 -12.39 1.62 6.61
C VAL A 10 -11.85 0.91 5.38
N LEU A 11 -10.71 1.39 4.88
CA LEU A 11 -9.98 0.81 3.76
C LEU A 11 -8.64 0.26 4.25
N THR A 12 -8.32 -0.98 3.89
CA THR A 12 -7.05 -1.63 4.23
C THR A 12 -6.38 -2.14 2.95
N PRO A 13 -5.11 -1.80 2.68
CA PRO A 13 -4.14 -1.14 3.57
C PRO A 13 -4.32 0.38 3.74
N GLY A 14 -5.16 1.04 2.94
CA GLY A 14 -5.15 2.50 2.83
C GLY A 14 -3.98 2.95 1.95
N SER A 15 -3.28 4.03 2.31
CA SER A 15 -2.13 4.49 1.53
C SER A 15 -0.95 3.53 1.62
N ILE A 16 -0.35 3.17 0.49
CA ILE A 16 0.71 2.16 0.42
C ILE A 16 1.68 2.41 -0.74
N GLU A 17 2.94 2.01 -0.54
CA GLU A 17 3.96 1.92 -1.58
C GLU A 17 4.12 0.48 -2.06
N VAL A 18 4.15 0.27 -3.38
CA VAL A 18 4.21 -1.07 -3.99
C VAL A 18 5.14 -1.09 -5.19
N LEU A 19 5.74 -2.24 -5.51
CA LEU A 19 6.56 -2.33 -6.72
C LEU A 19 5.73 -2.03 -7.96
N ARG A 20 6.27 -1.22 -8.88
CA ARG A 20 5.64 -0.95 -10.18
C ARG A 20 5.26 -2.27 -10.87
N GLY A 21 4.02 -2.36 -11.32
CA GLY A 21 3.46 -3.55 -11.96
C GLY A 21 2.81 -4.55 -11.00
N SER A 22 2.82 -4.28 -9.68
CA SER A 22 2.16 -5.15 -8.70
C SER A 22 0.65 -5.02 -8.73
N ASP A 23 -0.04 -6.09 -8.35
CA ASP A 23 -1.45 -6.06 -8.03
C ASP A 23 -1.64 -5.62 -6.57
N VAL A 24 -2.61 -4.74 -6.31
CA VAL A 24 -2.91 -4.23 -4.96
C VAL A 24 -4.33 -4.58 -4.60
N GLN A 25 -4.49 -5.43 -3.58
CA GLN A 25 -5.79 -5.75 -3.01
C GLN A 25 -6.16 -4.72 -1.94
N VAL A 26 -7.32 -4.09 -2.10
CA VAL A 26 -7.93 -3.20 -1.12
C VAL A 26 -9.17 -3.88 -0.56
N THR A 27 -9.24 -3.97 0.77
CA THR A 27 -10.44 -4.42 1.47
C THR A 27 -11.21 -3.21 1.94
N VAL A 28 -12.49 -3.15 1.58
CA VAL A 28 -13.43 -2.13 2.03
C VAL A 28 -14.28 -2.73 3.15
N GLN A 29 -14.35 -2.06 4.29
CA GLN A 29 -15.21 -2.41 5.40
C GLN A 29 -16.17 -1.26 5.67
N ALA A 30 -17.46 -1.54 5.55
CA ALA A 30 -18.53 -0.57 5.68
C ALA A 30 -19.73 -1.25 6.38
N PRO A 31 -19.65 -1.45 7.71
CA PRO A 31 -20.70 -2.15 8.45
C PRO A 31 -22.05 -1.44 8.32
N GLY A 32 -23.12 -2.23 8.15
CA GLY A 32 -24.48 -1.71 8.02
C GLY A 32 -24.83 -1.17 6.63
N ARG A 33 -23.91 -1.27 5.65
CA ARG A 33 -24.14 -0.88 4.26
C ARG A 33 -24.22 -2.10 3.35
N GLN A 34 -25.00 -1.99 2.28
CA GLN A 34 -25.17 -3.05 1.28
C GLN A 34 -24.24 -2.88 0.08
N SER A 35 -23.93 -1.63 -0.27
CA SER A 35 -23.05 -1.30 -1.38
C SER A 35 -22.30 0.00 -1.09
N VAL A 36 -21.20 0.20 -1.80
CA VAL A 36 -20.41 1.42 -1.80
C VAL A 36 -19.87 1.71 -3.18
N THR A 37 -19.58 2.97 -3.48
CA THR A 37 -18.91 3.40 -4.71
C THR A 37 -17.44 3.66 -4.42
N LEU A 38 -16.56 2.87 -5.03
CA LEU A 38 -15.13 3.14 -5.06
C LEU A 38 -14.84 4.09 -6.22
N GLY A 39 -14.31 5.27 -5.94
CA GLY A 39 -13.79 6.22 -6.92
C GLY A 39 -12.27 6.23 -6.92
N TRP A 40 -11.65 6.33 -8.09
CA TRP A 40 -10.19 6.46 -8.19
C TRP A 40 -9.76 7.22 -9.43
N GLN A 41 -8.56 7.78 -9.38
CA GLN A 41 -7.90 8.40 -10.53
C GLN A 41 -6.42 8.02 -10.53
N ALA A 42 -5.98 7.41 -11.64
CA ALA A 42 -4.57 7.21 -11.89
C ALA A 42 -3.94 8.50 -12.44
N ALA A 43 -2.69 8.78 -12.07
CA ALA A 43 -1.99 9.96 -12.54
C ALA A 43 -1.88 9.94 -14.07
N GLY A 44 -2.35 11.02 -14.72
CA GLY A 44 -2.42 11.13 -16.18
C GLY A 44 -3.61 10.41 -16.82
N ASP A 45 -4.53 9.85 -16.03
CA ASP A 45 -5.77 9.21 -16.49
C ASP A 45 -7.02 10.01 -16.03
N ILE A 46 -8.18 9.65 -16.58
CA ILE A 46 -9.47 10.20 -16.16
C ILE A 46 -9.99 9.51 -14.89
N PRO A 47 -10.80 10.19 -14.06
CA PRO A 47 -11.48 9.58 -12.92
C PRO A 47 -12.35 8.39 -13.34
N ARG A 48 -12.34 7.34 -12.52
CA ARG A 48 -13.13 6.11 -12.69
C ARG A 48 -13.85 5.78 -11.40
N SER A 49 -14.93 5.03 -11.51
CA SER A 49 -15.68 4.54 -10.36
C SER A 49 -16.29 3.17 -10.61
N GLU A 50 -16.52 2.44 -9.52
CA GLU A 50 -17.13 1.12 -9.53
C GLU A 50 -17.97 0.93 -8.27
N ILE A 51 -19.16 0.33 -8.45
CA ILE A 51 -20.05 -0.03 -7.35
C ILE A 51 -19.62 -1.41 -6.84
N LEU A 52 -19.37 -1.51 -5.54
CA LEU A 52 -18.98 -2.73 -4.87
C LEU A 52 -20.12 -3.19 -3.97
N ASP A 53 -20.66 -4.38 -4.24
CA ASP A 53 -21.58 -5.06 -3.35
C ASP A 53 -20.84 -5.57 -2.11
N LEU A 54 -21.36 -5.23 -0.93
CA LEU A 54 -20.78 -5.62 0.34
C LEU A 54 -21.40 -6.94 0.81
N LEU A 55 -20.57 -7.96 0.95
CA LEU A 55 -20.95 -9.19 1.64
C LEU A 55 -20.59 -9.05 3.12
N GLU A 56 -21.60 -9.13 3.99
CA GLU A 56 -21.42 -8.94 5.45
C GLU A 56 -20.73 -7.60 5.81
N GLY A 57 -21.00 -6.55 5.03
CA GLY A 57 -20.37 -5.23 5.22
C GLY A 57 -18.92 -5.15 4.73
N ARG A 58 -18.47 -6.09 3.88
CA ARG A 58 -17.12 -6.12 3.31
C ARG A 58 -17.13 -6.32 1.80
N ALA A 59 -16.22 -5.64 1.10
CA ALA A 59 -15.89 -5.90 -0.30
C ALA A 59 -14.38 -5.95 -0.50
N ILE A 60 -13.95 -6.58 -1.59
CA ILE A 60 -12.56 -6.63 -2.02
C ILE A 60 -12.47 -6.09 -3.43
N TYR A 61 -11.53 -5.17 -3.65
CA TYR A 61 -11.17 -4.66 -4.96
C TYR A 61 -9.68 -4.89 -5.23
N VAL A 62 -9.32 -5.15 -6.49
CA VAL A 62 -7.91 -5.37 -6.87
C VAL A 62 -7.53 -4.39 -7.98
N PHE A 63 -6.65 -3.46 -7.65
CA PHE A 63 -5.96 -2.64 -8.65
C PHE A 63 -4.90 -3.50 -9.33
N ARG A 64 -5.10 -3.81 -10.61
CA ARG A 64 -4.20 -4.65 -11.40
C ARG A 64 -3.04 -3.84 -11.96
N SER A 65 -1.84 -4.42 -11.92
CA SER A 65 -0.65 -3.90 -12.62
C SER A 65 -0.42 -2.40 -12.39
N VAL A 66 -0.30 -2.00 -11.11
CA VAL A 66 -0.18 -0.59 -10.72
C VAL A 66 1.09 0.03 -11.31
N GLY A 67 0.89 0.89 -12.31
CA GLY A 67 1.98 1.54 -13.05
C GLY A 67 2.13 3.03 -12.74
N THR A 68 1.13 3.70 -12.20
CA THR A 68 1.20 5.12 -11.85
C THR A 68 0.57 5.34 -10.49
N THR A 69 0.78 6.52 -9.90
CA THR A 69 0.13 6.87 -8.64
C THR A 69 -1.39 6.82 -8.82
N ILE A 70 -2.09 6.19 -7.88
CA ILE A 70 -3.56 6.09 -7.89
C ILE A 70 -4.08 6.73 -6.60
N ASP A 71 -4.84 7.81 -6.73
CA ASP A 71 -5.63 8.37 -5.64
C ASP A 71 -7.01 7.72 -5.64
N TYR A 72 -7.51 7.28 -4.49
CA TYR A 72 -8.79 6.58 -4.39
C TYR A 72 -9.54 6.87 -3.08
N GLN A 73 -10.87 6.80 -3.13
CA GLN A 73 -11.77 7.06 -2.02
C GLN A 73 -13.04 6.23 -2.17
N VAL A 74 -13.69 5.88 -1.07
CA VAL A 74 -14.99 5.21 -1.08
C VAL A 74 -16.07 6.14 -0.55
N HIS A 75 -17.19 6.18 -1.28
CA HIS A 75 -18.40 6.89 -0.91
C HIS A 75 -19.55 5.89 -0.77
N ALA A 76 -20.43 6.13 0.17
CA ALA A 76 -21.64 5.36 0.37
C ALA A 76 -22.88 6.21 0.09
N GLU A 77 -24.00 5.55 -0.24
CA GLU A 77 -25.26 6.24 -0.60
C GLU A 77 -25.86 7.04 0.57
N ASP A 78 -25.51 6.69 1.81
CA ASP A 78 -25.90 7.42 3.03
C ASP A 78 -25.07 8.69 3.26
N GLY A 79 -24.17 9.03 2.34
CA GLY A 79 -23.24 10.16 2.47
C GLY A 79 -22.02 9.86 3.34
N GLY A 80 -21.83 8.61 3.77
CA GLY A 80 -20.61 8.18 4.45
C GLY A 80 -19.44 8.15 3.47
N GLU A 81 -18.29 8.69 3.88
CA GLU A 81 -17.08 8.71 3.06
C GLU A 81 -15.89 8.15 3.85
N SER A 82 -14.96 7.53 3.13
CA SER A 82 -13.64 7.20 3.68
C SER A 82 -12.71 8.41 3.61
N GLU A 83 -11.59 8.35 4.33
CA GLU A 83 -10.44 9.20 4.03
C GLU A 83 -9.96 8.94 2.58
N PRO A 84 -9.37 9.94 1.91
CA PRO A 84 -8.69 9.73 0.63
C PRO A 84 -7.36 8.99 0.85
N TYR A 85 -7.09 8.01 0.01
CA TYR A 85 -5.88 7.18 0.07
C TYR A 85 -5.11 7.18 -1.25
N ARG A 86 -3.84 6.78 -1.18
CA ARG A 86 -2.93 6.78 -2.32
C ARG A 86 -2.11 5.51 -2.44
N ILE A 87 -2.10 4.93 -3.63
CA ILE A 87 -1.14 3.89 -4.01
C ILE A 87 0.01 4.55 -4.77
N THR A 88 1.23 4.40 -4.29
CA THR A 88 2.43 4.95 -4.93
C THR A 88 3.30 3.80 -5.47
N PRO A 89 3.44 3.65 -6.80
CA PRO A 89 4.36 2.66 -7.34
C PRO A 89 5.81 3.10 -7.15
N ILE A 90 6.64 2.21 -6.62
CA ILE A 90 8.09 2.38 -6.53
C ILE A 90 8.77 1.57 -7.62
N ASP A 91 9.79 2.17 -8.24
CA ASP A 91 10.56 1.53 -9.29
C ASP A 91 11.56 0.51 -8.69
N PRO A 92 11.61 -0.75 -9.17
CA PRO A 92 12.54 -1.75 -8.66
C PRO A 92 14.02 -1.34 -8.75
N LEU A 93 14.36 -0.50 -9.72
CA LEU A 93 15.71 0.03 -9.91
C LEU A 93 16.13 0.93 -8.74
N PHE A 94 15.20 1.66 -8.13
CA PHE A 94 15.48 2.48 -6.94
C PHE A 94 15.88 1.62 -5.74
N ILE A 95 15.25 0.45 -5.56
CA ILE A 95 15.61 -0.47 -4.46
C ILE A 95 17.00 -1.08 -4.71
N SER A 96 17.33 -1.35 -5.97
CA SER A 96 18.63 -1.94 -6.34
C SER A 96 19.79 -1.01 -5.96
N GLU A 97 19.64 0.29 -6.14
CA GLU A 97 20.66 1.27 -5.73
C GLU A 97 20.84 1.34 -4.20
N LEU A 98 19.76 1.23 -3.42
CA LEU A 98 19.83 1.25 -1.95
C LEU A 98 20.51 0.01 -1.37
N VAL A 99 20.18 -1.18 -1.88
CA VAL A 99 20.83 -2.45 -1.45
C VAL A 99 22.30 -2.47 -1.85
N LEU A 100 22.64 -1.96 -3.04
CA LEU A 100 24.03 -1.89 -3.50
C LEU A 100 24.87 -0.92 -2.63
N ALA A 101 24.30 0.21 -2.21
CA ALA A 101 24.97 1.14 -1.30
C ALA A 101 25.25 0.51 0.07
N LEU A 102 24.29 -0.23 0.65
CA LEU A 102 24.48 -0.93 1.92
C LEU A 102 25.52 -2.05 1.83
N LEU A 103 25.47 -2.86 0.77
CA LEU A 103 26.47 -3.92 0.53
C LEU A 103 27.87 -3.33 0.31
N THR A 104 27.98 -2.23 -0.44
CA THR A 104 29.26 -1.55 -0.66
C THR A 104 29.84 -1.01 0.65
N LEU A 105 28.99 -0.44 1.52
CA LEU A 105 29.42 0.06 2.83
C LEU A 105 29.89 -1.07 3.75
N LEU A 106 29.17 -2.19 3.79
CA LEU A 106 29.54 -3.38 4.58
C LEU A 106 30.84 -4.02 4.09
N ILE A 107 31.05 -4.12 2.77
CA ILE A 107 32.28 -4.66 2.20
C ILE A 107 33.46 -3.73 2.49
N LEU A 108 33.24 -2.41 2.45
CA LEU A 108 34.28 -1.44 2.78
C LEU A 108 34.69 -1.54 4.25
N ASP A 109 33.71 -1.64 5.16
CA ASP A 109 33.96 -1.83 6.60
C ASP A 109 34.77 -3.11 6.87
N LEU A 110 34.39 -4.22 6.22
CA LEU A 110 35.09 -5.50 6.32
C LEU A 110 36.52 -5.46 5.75
N LEU A 111 36.77 -4.64 4.73
CA LEU A 111 38.10 -4.43 4.14
C LEU A 111 39.00 -3.51 4.98
N GLN A 112 38.42 -2.63 5.81
CA GLN A 112 39.17 -1.78 6.73
C GLN A 112 39.51 -2.47 8.06
N MET A 113 38.92 -3.64 8.31
CA MET A 113 39.07 -4.40 9.54
C MET A 113 40.41 -5.16 9.57
N ASN A 114 41.14 -5.10 10.69
CA ASN A 114 42.47 -5.70 10.77
C ASN A 114 42.39 -7.24 10.97
N THR A 115 43.43 -7.97 10.60
CA THR A 115 43.42 -9.46 10.62
C THR A 115 43.08 -10.07 11.99
N ALA A 116 43.37 -9.36 13.09
CA ALA A 116 43.02 -9.79 14.46
C ALA A 116 41.51 -9.67 14.76
N GLU A 117 40.82 -8.68 14.19
CA GLU A 117 39.39 -8.43 14.38
C GLU A 117 38.54 -9.42 13.58
N ILE A 118 38.99 -9.77 12.38
CA ILE A 118 38.37 -10.82 11.55
C ILE A 118 38.42 -12.17 12.28
N LEU A 119 39.54 -12.49 12.94
CA LEU A 119 39.70 -13.76 13.66
C LEU A 119 38.74 -13.87 14.86
N LEU A 120 38.44 -12.77 15.55
CA LEU A 120 37.52 -12.74 16.69
C LEU A 120 36.06 -13.02 16.31
N LEU A 121 35.64 -12.69 15.07
CA LEU A 121 34.31 -13.00 14.54
C LEU A 121 34.10 -14.50 14.27
N PHE A 122 35.16 -15.26 13.99
CA PHE A 122 35.06 -16.71 13.72
C PHE A 122 35.27 -17.59 14.96
N VAL A 123 35.83 -17.05 16.06
CA VAL A 123 36.15 -17.81 17.28
C VAL A 123 35.03 -17.76 18.33
N SER A 124 34.04 -16.86 18.19
CA SER A 124 32.88 -16.77 19.10
C SER A 124 31.66 -17.61 18.69
N GLN A 125 31.81 -18.60 17.80
CA GLN A 125 30.75 -19.57 17.42
C GLN A 125 30.95 -20.91 18.14
#